data_AF-A0ABC9F1C7-F1
#
_entry.id   AF-A0ABC9F1C7-F1
#
_cell.length_a   1.000
_cell.length_b   1.000
_cell.length_c   1.000
_cell.angle_alpha   90.00
_cell.angle_beta   90.00
_cell.angle_gamma   90.00
#
_symmetry.space_group_name_H-M   'P 1'
#
loop_
_entity.id
_entity.type
_entity.pdbx_description
1 polymer ?
#
loop_
_entity_poly.entity_id
_entity_poly.type
_entity_poly.pdbx_seq_one_letter_code
_entity_poly.pdbx_strand_id
1 'polypeptide(L)'
;MESHQLRNDTKALTAVAPLRRRSRFFVSTARREIHGDPLHRAALPPSLLGFFHGRDEVYVDDDEEQNLPAEEFGEFACLSAGNSAAAPTIDPSFSFLTKVLPRTDHIFLLGSCNGLLLFGHLTDPYNTPGLGYIVCNPATEQRVAVPGCGCIDDDLSLLMLTTHISLLFDPALSSHFHLVILWDNVGNSGMTVTTVHTYSSKAGVWRHSEFDWSEEERQGPWEGWRRRDMLSGDSSLCGSSTSSALVDGLLYLILGRNRILRLDAQGKTRRVIPGPAVHVDTENYVIFVGQSQGILHCIVEEGHEDIPSLLSEEEEDDDDARREWMSYGLSVWVLQDSDTPKWIFKHRMSSLQLFGKRNCQSLLDYHVVTMHPDCNMIFFVQHWDAQMISYDIDRREVRALQSFQDNFGPITLSSHTTLTPYVPYFSELFVGVIGAHKEAVEVLH
;
A
#
# COMPACT_ATOMS: atom_id res chain seq x y z
N MET A 1 18.66 33.27 -74.33
CA MET A 1 19.86 34.07 -74.07
C MET A 1 20.17 33.86 -72.60
N GLU A 2 20.99 32.85 -72.28
CA GLU A 2 22.45 33.01 -72.11
C GLU A 2 22.75 33.98 -70.95
N SER A 3 23.59 33.69 -69.96
CA SER A 3 24.60 32.65 -69.80
C SER A 3 25.19 32.79 -68.38
N HIS A 4 25.63 31.67 -67.81
CA HIS A 4 26.51 31.61 -66.64
C HIS A 4 27.82 32.40 -66.84
N GLN A 5 28.36 32.98 -65.77
CA GLN A 5 29.80 33.06 -65.56
C GLN A 5 30.17 32.87 -64.07
N LEU A 6 30.90 31.78 -63.81
CA LEU A 6 31.74 31.56 -62.64
C LEU A 6 33.09 32.27 -62.84
N ARG A 7 33.69 32.83 -61.77
CA ARG A 7 34.90 32.27 -61.10
C ARG A 7 35.47 33.21 -60.02
N ASN A 8 35.63 32.63 -58.83
CA ASN A 8 36.83 32.56 -57.97
C ASN A 8 37.80 33.75 -57.87
N ASP A 9 38.16 34.18 -56.64
CA ASP A 9 39.33 33.64 -55.93
C ASP A 9 39.56 34.21 -54.51
N THR A 10 39.88 33.29 -53.59
CA THR A 10 40.79 33.37 -52.40
C THR A 10 40.70 34.53 -51.38
N LYS A 11 40.49 34.24 -50.08
CA LYS A 11 41.52 33.85 -49.07
C LYS A 11 40.94 33.76 -47.65
N ALA A 12 41.60 32.95 -46.81
CA ALA A 12 41.12 32.41 -45.55
C ALA A 12 41.24 33.31 -44.29
N LEU A 13 40.36 32.99 -43.33
CA LEU A 13 40.52 32.91 -41.86
C LEU A 13 40.72 34.20 -41.03
N THR A 14 39.70 34.54 -40.23
CA THR A 14 39.89 34.66 -38.77
C THR A 14 38.56 34.40 -38.02
N ALA A 15 38.68 33.62 -36.95
CA ALA A 15 37.58 32.99 -36.23
C ALA A 15 36.74 33.96 -35.38
N VAL A 16 35.42 33.79 -35.43
CA VAL A 16 34.49 34.25 -34.39
C VAL A 16 33.71 33.04 -33.91
N ALA A 17 33.97 32.63 -32.66
CA ALA A 17 33.32 31.50 -32.02
C ALA A 17 31.83 31.78 -31.78
N PRO A 18 30.90 30.88 -32.13
CA PRO A 18 29.51 31.01 -31.73
C PRO A 18 29.35 30.55 -30.27
N LEU A 19 28.75 31.43 -29.47
CA LEU A 19 28.32 31.21 -28.09
C LEU A 19 27.53 29.88 -27.98
N ARG A 20 28.15 28.89 -27.35
CA ARG A 20 27.49 27.66 -26.89
C ARG A 20 26.43 28.01 -25.86
N ARG A 21 25.16 28.12 -26.26
CA ARG A 21 24.03 27.92 -25.34
C ARG A 21 23.90 26.43 -25.06
N ARG A 22 24.60 25.94 -24.02
CA ARG A 22 24.32 24.63 -23.42
C ARG A 22 23.03 24.75 -22.60
N SER A 23 21.91 24.29 -23.15
CA SER A 23 20.78 23.86 -22.35
C SER A 23 21.11 22.48 -21.77
N ARG A 24 21.43 22.41 -20.48
CA ARG A 24 21.43 21.17 -19.70
C ARG A 24 21.20 21.51 -18.24
N PHE A 25 20.02 21.20 -17.73
CA PHE A 25 19.81 20.63 -16.39
C PHE A 25 18.46 19.90 -16.40
N PHE A 26 18.43 18.73 -17.04
CA PHE A 26 17.54 17.65 -16.60
C PHE A 26 18.37 16.85 -15.59
N VAL A 27 18.02 16.92 -14.32
CA VAL A 27 18.55 15.99 -13.31
C VAL A 27 17.49 14.90 -13.17
N SER A 28 17.73 13.80 -13.88
CA SER A 28 17.06 12.52 -13.70
C SER A 28 18.05 11.62 -12.97
N THR A 29 17.71 11.22 -11.75
CA THR A 29 18.41 10.20 -10.95
C THR A 29 17.29 9.48 -10.17
N ALA A 30 16.93 8.22 -10.37
CA ALA A 30 17.61 7.10 -11.00
C ALA A 30 16.59 6.22 -11.75
N ARG A 31 16.89 5.86 -13.00
CA ARG A 31 16.26 4.69 -13.63
C ARG A 31 16.88 3.44 -13.03
N ARG A 32 16.08 2.60 -12.37
CA ARG A 32 16.43 1.20 -12.13
C ARG A 32 16.26 0.42 -13.44
N GLU A 33 17.22 0.58 -14.36
CA GLU A 33 17.37 -0.33 -15.50
C GLU A 33 18.14 -1.56 -15.02
N ILE A 34 17.44 -2.63 -14.65
CA ILE A 34 18.09 -3.94 -14.46
C ILE A 34 18.13 -4.65 -15.83
N HIS A 35 19.03 -4.22 -16.71
CA HIS A 35 19.52 -5.08 -17.78
C HIS A 35 20.52 -6.06 -17.18
N GLY A 36 20.21 -7.36 -17.23
CA GLY A 36 21.09 -8.41 -16.75
C GLY A 36 20.89 -9.64 -17.62
N ASP A 37 22.02 -10.09 -18.16
CA ASP A 37 22.26 -11.25 -19.02
C ASP A 37 21.54 -12.54 -18.53
N PRO A 38 21.01 -13.42 -19.41
CA PRO A 38 20.19 -14.58 -19.04
C PRO A 38 20.86 -15.66 -18.16
N LEU A 39 22.17 -15.59 -17.90
CA LEU A 39 22.92 -16.68 -17.26
C LEU A 39 23.30 -16.47 -15.78
N HIS A 40 22.89 -15.36 -15.14
CA HIS A 40 23.31 -15.08 -13.74
C HIS A 40 22.23 -14.57 -12.75
N ARG A 41 20.93 -14.79 -12.98
CA ARG A 41 19.89 -14.40 -11.99
C ARG A 41 19.35 -15.59 -11.17
N ALA A 42 20.05 -15.89 -10.09
CA ALA A 42 19.56 -16.70 -8.96
C ALA A 42 19.86 -15.99 -7.63
N ALA A 43 19.07 -14.96 -7.33
CA ALA A 43 18.81 -14.36 -6.01
C ALA A 43 17.72 -13.29 -6.23
N LEU A 44 16.78 -13.13 -5.28
CA LEU A 44 15.86 -11.99 -5.26
C LEU A 44 16.70 -10.70 -5.24
N PRO A 45 16.35 -9.62 -5.96
CA PRO A 45 17.05 -8.35 -5.81
C PRO A 45 17.03 -7.95 -4.31
N PRO A 46 18.15 -7.45 -3.75
CA PRO A 46 18.31 -7.33 -2.29
C PRO A 46 17.49 -6.21 -1.64
N SER A 47 16.52 -5.63 -2.36
CA SER A 47 15.73 -4.49 -1.89
C SER A 47 14.68 -4.92 -0.88
N LEU A 48 13.91 -5.99 -1.16
CA LEU A 48 12.90 -6.50 -0.22
C LEU A 48 13.56 -7.53 0.69
N LEU A 49 13.74 -7.17 1.96
CA LEU A 49 14.48 -8.02 2.91
C LEU A 49 13.60 -9.11 3.54
N GLY A 50 12.33 -8.79 3.75
CA GLY A 50 11.42 -9.65 4.50
C GLY A 50 10.11 -8.96 4.86
N PHE A 51 9.41 -9.57 5.80
CA PHE A 51 8.09 -9.15 6.25
C PHE A 51 8.05 -9.10 7.77
N PHE A 52 7.52 -8.01 8.32
CA PHE A 52 7.06 -8.00 9.70
C PHE A 52 5.68 -8.65 9.76
N HIS A 53 5.45 -9.54 10.72
CA HIS A 53 4.19 -10.24 10.87
C HIS A 53 3.66 -10.27 12.30
N GLY A 54 2.37 -10.04 12.44
CA GLY A 54 1.63 -10.11 13.70
C GLY A 54 0.24 -10.71 13.49
N ARG A 55 -0.42 -11.03 14.59
CA ARG A 55 -1.81 -11.43 14.67
C ARG A 55 -2.68 -10.18 14.81
N ASP A 56 -3.65 -10.09 13.93
CA ASP A 56 -4.74 -9.13 14.05
C ASP A 56 -5.93 -9.92 14.64
N GLU A 57 -6.03 -9.97 15.96
CA GLU A 57 -7.21 -10.52 16.62
C GLU A 57 -8.33 -9.48 16.57
N VAL A 58 -9.22 -9.61 15.59
CA VAL A 58 -10.51 -8.92 15.62
C VAL A 58 -11.40 -9.73 16.56
N TYR A 59 -11.45 -9.34 17.84
CA TYR A 59 -12.30 -10.01 18.81
C TYR A 59 -13.77 -9.82 18.45
N VAL A 60 -14.47 -10.94 18.29
CA VAL A 60 -15.93 -11.03 18.38
C VAL A 60 -16.19 -12.02 19.51
N ASP A 61 -15.99 -11.59 20.76
CA ASP A 61 -16.58 -12.26 21.91
C ASP A 61 -17.37 -11.21 22.70
N ASP A 62 -18.62 -11.55 23.03
CA ASP A 62 -19.63 -10.71 23.69
C ASP A 62 -19.30 -10.40 25.17
N ASP A 63 -18.10 -10.71 25.64
CA ASP A 63 -17.69 -10.46 27.02
C ASP A 63 -17.01 -9.07 27.12
N GLU A 64 -17.69 -8.14 27.80
CA GLU A 64 -17.36 -6.72 28.01
C GLU A 64 -16.01 -6.42 28.72
N GLU A 65 -15.04 -7.34 28.71
CA GLU A 65 -13.74 -7.16 29.35
C GLU A 65 -12.70 -6.57 28.39
N GLN A 66 -12.88 -5.27 28.10
CA GLN A 66 -11.89 -4.30 27.59
C GLN A 66 -11.21 -4.63 26.24
N ASN A 67 -11.87 -4.19 25.15
CA ASN A 67 -11.46 -4.26 23.74
C ASN A 67 -10.20 -3.44 23.40
N LEU A 68 -9.02 -3.83 23.89
CA LEU A 68 -7.74 -3.21 23.51
C LEU A 68 -7.00 -4.06 22.49
N PRO A 69 -6.41 -3.47 21.43
CA PRO A 69 -5.51 -4.19 20.52
C PRO A 69 -4.36 -4.82 21.31
N ALA A 70 -4.02 -6.07 20.98
CA ALA A 70 -2.87 -6.74 21.58
C ALA A 70 -1.56 -5.97 21.31
N GLU A 71 -0.65 -5.95 22.29
CA GLU A 71 0.70 -5.41 22.08
C GLU A 71 1.47 -6.30 21.10
N GLU A 72 1.53 -5.89 19.83
CA GLU A 72 2.14 -6.70 18.79
C GLU A 72 3.19 -5.92 18.00
N PHE A 73 4.44 -6.15 18.39
CA PHE A 73 5.63 -5.63 17.70
C PHE A 73 5.96 -6.41 16.42
N GLY A 74 5.34 -7.57 16.23
CA GLY A 74 5.52 -8.47 15.10
C GLY A 74 6.89 -9.18 15.09
N GLU A 75 6.91 -10.42 14.63
CA GLU A 75 8.14 -11.14 14.30
C GLU A 75 8.62 -10.75 12.89
N PHE A 76 9.89 -11.01 12.57
CA PHE A 76 10.45 -10.70 11.24
C PHE A 76 10.83 -11.95 10.47
N ALA A 77 10.16 -12.17 9.34
CA ALA A 77 10.43 -13.24 8.40
C ALA A 77 11.38 -12.76 7.29
N CYS A 78 12.62 -13.26 7.30
CA CYS A 78 13.64 -12.89 6.33
C CYS A 78 13.59 -13.75 5.06
N LEU A 79 13.57 -13.13 3.89
CA LEU A 79 13.54 -13.82 2.59
C LEU A 79 14.86 -14.51 2.22
N SER A 80 15.99 -14.09 2.82
CA SER A 80 17.34 -14.57 2.48
C SER A 80 17.90 -15.65 3.42
N ALA A 81 17.09 -16.23 4.32
CA ALA A 81 17.54 -17.15 5.35
C ALA A 81 18.24 -18.45 4.85
N GLY A 82 18.28 -18.70 3.53
CA GLY A 82 18.96 -19.84 2.92
C GLY A 82 20.43 -19.65 2.52
N ASN A 83 20.97 -18.43 2.49
CA ASN A 83 22.36 -18.20 2.07
C ASN A 83 23.10 -17.29 3.07
N SER A 84 24.13 -17.86 3.70
CA SER A 84 25.03 -17.19 4.64
C SER A 84 25.72 -15.98 4.00
N ALA A 85 25.19 -14.79 4.28
CA ALA A 85 25.89 -13.51 4.27
C ALA A 85 25.12 -12.58 5.20
N ALA A 86 25.81 -11.93 6.13
CA ALA A 86 25.28 -11.12 7.22
C ALA A 86 23.97 -10.38 6.86
N ALA A 87 22.83 -10.92 7.30
CA ALA A 87 21.57 -10.21 7.25
C ALA A 87 21.72 -8.93 8.09
N PRO A 88 21.15 -7.79 7.67
CA PRO A 88 21.06 -6.63 8.53
C PRO A 88 20.44 -7.07 9.86
N THR A 89 21.11 -6.79 10.97
CA THR A 89 20.59 -7.06 12.32
C THR A 89 19.46 -6.08 12.60
N ILE A 90 18.30 -6.34 12.01
CA ILE A 90 17.05 -5.71 12.44
C ILE A 90 16.72 -6.34 13.78
N ASP A 91 16.56 -5.53 14.80
CA ASP A 91 15.98 -5.96 16.07
C ASP A 91 14.46 -6.06 15.88
N PRO A 92 13.87 -7.27 15.73
CA PRO A 92 12.43 -7.42 15.53
C PRO A 92 11.64 -7.06 16.79
N SER A 93 12.29 -7.00 17.96
CA SER A 93 11.64 -6.60 19.21
C SER A 93 11.49 -5.09 19.36
N PHE A 94 12.03 -4.32 18.40
CA PHE A 94 12.02 -2.86 18.41
C PHE A 94 12.42 -2.28 19.77
N SER A 95 13.48 -2.82 20.41
CA SER A 95 13.84 -2.45 21.78
C SER A 95 14.19 -0.96 21.94
N PHE A 96 14.55 -0.27 20.84
CA PHE A 96 14.75 1.18 20.82
C PHE A 96 13.42 1.97 20.93
N LEU A 97 12.29 1.41 20.47
CA LEU A 97 10.96 1.99 20.65
C LEU A 97 10.50 1.88 22.11
N THR A 98 10.58 0.68 22.69
CA THR A 98 10.05 0.37 24.04
C THR A 98 10.82 1.01 25.19
N LYS A 99 12.11 1.36 25.02
CA LYS A 99 12.93 1.97 26.08
C LYS A 99 12.48 3.37 26.53
N VAL A 100 11.64 4.06 25.76
CA VAL A 100 11.36 5.50 25.96
C VAL A 100 9.87 5.83 26.07
N LEU A 101 8.99 4.90 25.70
CA LEU A 101 7.55 5.08 25.92
C LEU A 101 7.20 4.70 27.37
N PRO A 102 6.26 5.42 28.01
CA PRO A 102 5.69 5.00 29.28
C PRO A 102 5.25 3.53 29.18
N ARG A 103 5.44 2.78 30.27
CA ARG A 103 5.21 1.33 30.37
C ARG A 103 3.72 0.90 30.17
N THR A 104 2.87 1.80 29.72
CA THR A 104 1.39 1.70 29.69
C THR A 104 0.80 1.92 28.29
N ASP A 105 1.63 2.09 27.26
CA ASP A 105 1.15 2.37 25.89
C ASP A 105 1.09 1.08 25.07
N HIS A 106 -0.11 0.69 24.61
CA HIS A 106 -0.27 -0.41 23.66
C HIS A 106 0.19 0.04 22.28
N ILE A 107 1.11 -0.68 21.63
CA ILE A 107 1.71 -0.32 20.34
C ILE A 107 1.44 -1.43 19.32
N PHE A 108 1.07 -1.04 18.11
CA PHE A 108 0.78 -1.96 17.00
C PHE A 108 1.25 -1.41 15.66
N LEU A 109 1.67 -2.31 14.75
CA LEU A 109 2.16 -1.96 13.42
C LEU A 109 1.00 -1.68 12.46
N LEU A 110 0.97 -0.48 11.87
CA LEU A 110 -0.06 -0.06 10.93
C LEU A 110 0.35 -0.22 9.46
N GLY A 111 1.65 -0.21 9.16
CA GLY A 111 2.14 -0.43 7.79
C GLY A 111 3.56 0.10 7.56
N SER A 112 3.98 0.09 6.30
CA SER A 112 5.29 0.56 5.87
C SER A 112 5.24 1.38 4.59
N CYS A 113 6.26 2.21 4.37
CA CYS A 113 6.45 2.94 3.12
C CYS A 113 7.93 3.28 2.91
N ASN A 114 8.53 2.80 1.81
CA ASN A 114 9.91 3.12 1.40
C ASN A 114 10.94 3.05 2.54
N GLY A 115 10.81 2.02 3.40
CA GLY A 115 11.71 1.72 4.51
C GLY A 115 11.40 2.39 5.83
N LEU A 116 10.34 3.19 5.88
CA LEU A 116 9.75 3.64 7.14
C LEU A 116 8.62 2.70 7.56
N LEU A 117 8.46 2.54 8.87
CA LEU A 117 7.35 1.86 9.51
C LEU A 117 6.45 2.87 10.22
N LEU A 118 5.15 2.61 10.20
CA LEU A 118 4.15 3.37 10.94
C LEU A 118 3.58 2.50 12.06
N PHE A 119 3.62 3.01 13.28
CA PHE A 119 2.99 2.39 14.44
C PHE A 119 1.86 3.28 14.96
N GLY A 120 0.78 2.65 15.42
CA GLY A 120 -0.21 3.26 16.29
C GLY A 120 0.15 2.99 17.74
N HIS A 121 -0.21 3.90 18.65
CA HIS A 121 -0.17 3.63 20.08
C HIS A 121 -1.35 4.26 20.82
N LEU A 122 -1.84 3.58 21.84
CA LEU A 122 -2.89 4.06 22.72
C LEU A 122 -2.30 4.69 23.97
N THR A 123 -2.73 5.92 24.29
CA THR A 123 -2.42 6.63 25.53
C THR A 123 -3.58 6.52 26.50
N ASP A 124 -3.28 6.13 27.75
CA ASP A 124 -4.27 5.91 28.82
C ASP A 124 -5.48 5.05 28.38
N PRO A 125 -5.23 3.77 28.02
CA PRO A 125 -6.22 2.88 27.43
C PRO A 125 -7.44 2.61 28.33
N TYR A 126 -7.36 2.96 29.61
CA TYR A 126 -8.38 2.63 30.63
C TYR A 126 -9.31 3.80 30.99
N ASN A 127 -9.05 5.03 30.53
CA ASN A 127 -9.89 6.20 30.85
C ASN A 127 -10.36 6.99 29.63
N THR A 128 -9.44 7.46 28.80
CA THR A 128 -9.72 8.25 27.59
C THR A 128 -8.68 7.88 26.55
N PRO A 129 -8.89 6.81 25.77
CA PRO A 129 -7.88 6.29 24.88
C PRO A 129 -7.55 7.34 23.80
N GLY A 130 -6.35 7.91 23.89
CA GLY A 130 -5.79 8.76 22.86
C GLY A 130 -5.01 7.94 21.85
N LEU A 131 -5.36 7.98 20.55
CA LEU A 131 -4.57 7.32 19.51
C LEU A 131 -3.49 8.27 18.98
N GLY A 132 -2.23 7.94 19.25
CA GLY A 132 -1.08 8.62 18.68
C GLY A 132 -0.33 7.74 17.67
N TYR A 133 0.62 8.33 16.94
CA TYR A 133 1.37 7.62 15.91
C TYR A 133 2.87 7.77 16.09
N ILE A 134 3.62 6.77 15.64
CA ILE A 134 5.08 6.78 15.64
C ILE A 134 5.55 6.37 14.25
N VAL A 135 6.36 7.22 13.62
CA VAL A 135 7.04 6.87 12.37
C VAL A 135 8.48 6.52 12.70
N CYS A 136 8.92 5.35 12.24
CA CYS A 136 10.20 4.77 12.59
C CYS A 136 10.99 4.40 11.33
N ASN A 137 12.30 4.63 11.35
CA ASN A 137 13.26 4.02 10.44
C ASN A 137 14.07 2.95 11.20
N PRO A 138 13.76 1.65 11.05
CA PRO A 138 14.46 0.58 11.76
C PRO A 138 15.94 0.46 11.37
N ALA A 139 16.31 0.83 10.14
CA ALA A 139 17.70 0.71 9.67
C ALA A 139 18.66 1.74 10.29
N THR A 140 18.12 2.84 10.82
CA THR A 140 18.89 3.91 11.46
C THR A 140 18.50 4.14 12.92
N GLU A 141 17.59 3.31 13.46
CA GLU A 141 17.00 3.44 14.79
C GLU A 141 16.39 4.83 15.08
N GLN A 142 16.04 5.57 14.03
CA GLN A 142 15.43 6.88 14.18
C GLN A 142 13.91 6.78 14.26
N ARG A 143 13.29 7.72 14.98
CA ARG A 143 11.84 7.79 15.13
C ARG A 143 11.34 9.22 15.31
N VAL A 144 10.06 9.42 15.01
CA VAL A 144 9.34 10.66 15.25
C VAL A 144 7.97 10.32 15.83
N ALA A 145 7.68 10.88 16.99
CA ALA A 145 6.32 10.87 17.54
C ALA A 145 5.46 11.86 16.75
N VAL A 146 4.27 11.41 16.37
CA VAL A 146 3.27 12.21 15.68
C VAL A 146 2.08 12.32 16.61
N PRO A 147 1.60 13.54 16.90
CA PRO A 147 0.46 13.72 17.79
C PRO A 147 -0.77 13.01 17.21
N GLY A 148 -1.68 12.57 18.07
CA GLY A 148 -2.97 12.05 17.63
C GLY A 148 -3.73 13.08 16.80
N CYS A 149 -4.54 12.60 15.85
CA CYS A 149 -5.36 13.48 15.01
C CYS A 149 -6.51 14.14 15.78
N GLY A 150 -6.77 13.74 17.04
CA GLY A 150 -7.95 14.14 17.81
C GLY A 150 -9.27 13.62 17.24
N CYS A 151 -9.18 12.72 16.27
CA CYS A 151 -10.27 12.08 15.56
C CYS A 151 -10.37 10.64 16.09
N ILE A 152 -11.14 10.43 17.16
CA ILE A 152 -11.28 9.11 17.78
C ILE A 152 -12.78 8.84 17.93
N ASP A 153 -13.21 7.67 17.46
CA ASP A 153 -14.48 7.08 17.87
C ASP A 153 -14.33 6.57 19.31
N ASP A 154 -15.34 6.73 20.15
CA ASP A 154 -15.26 6.25 21.55
C ASP A 154 -15.03 4.71 21.60
N ASP A 155 -15.32 4.01 20.49
CA ASP A 155 -15.13 2.58 20.31
C ASP A 155 -13.88 2.24 19.46
N LEU A 156 -12.81 1.79 20.14
CA LEU A 156 -11.56 1.34 19.53
C LEU A 156 -11.76 0.13 18.58
N SER A 157 -12.80 -0.68 18.80
CA SER A 157 -13.13 -1.86 17.98
C SER A 157 -13.52 -1.45 16.56
N LEU A 158 -14.17 -0.29 16.41
CA LEU A 158 -14.60 0.23 15.11
C LEU A 158 -13.51 1.01 14.39
N LEU A 159 -12.45 1.45 15.09
CA LEU A 159 -11.37 2.21 14.45
C LEU A 159 -10.69 1.42 13.33
N MET A 160 -10.39 0.14 13.55
CA MET A 160 -9.72 -0.68 12.52
C MET A 160 -10.64 -0.99 11.32
N LEU A 161 -11.96 -0.97 11.51
CA LEU A 161 -12.95 -1.22 10.46
C LEU A 161 -13.33 0.03 9.68
N THR A 162 -13.24 1.20 10.30
CA THR A 162 -13.72 2.48 9.75
C THR A 162 -12.59 3.43 9.36
N THR A 163 -11.34 3.11 9.67
CA THR A 163 -10.18 3.96 9.34
C THR A 163 -9.21 3.27 8.40
N HIS A 164 -8.79 4.00 7.37
CA HIS A 164 -7.69 3.62 6.49
C HIS A 164 -6.54 4.60 6.67
N ILE A 165 -5.39 4.10 7.11
CA ILE A 165 -4.21 4.92 7.43
C ILE A 165 -3.08 4.59 6.47
N SER A 166 -2.48 5.61 5.87
CA SER A 166 -1.35 5.45 4.95
C SER A 166 -0.19 6.36 5.30
N LEU A 167 1.00 5.77 5.38
CA LEU A 167 2.27 6.49 5.42
C LEU A 167 2.72 6.80 4.00
N LEU A 168 2.97 8.08 3.71
CA LEU A 168 3.50 8.52 2.43
C LEU A 168 4.90 9.07 2.65
N PHE A 169 5.90 8.33 2.16
CA PHE A 169 7.28 8.76 2.19
C PHE A 169 7.94 8.41 0.86
N ASP A 170 8.37 9.42 0.11
CA ASP A 170 9.16 9.24 -1.10
C ASP A 170 10.45 10.05 -0.98
N PRO A 171 11.59 9.39 -0.67
CA PRO A 171 12.86 10.09 -0.47
C PRO A 171 13.36 10.79 -1.73
N ALA A 172 12.88 10.42 -2.93
CA ALA A 172 13.24 11.11 -4.16
C ALA A 172 12.53 12.47 -4.30
N LEU A 173 11.38 12.65 -3.65
CA LEU A 173 10.58 13.87 -3.74
C LEU A 173 10.74 14.78 -2.52
N SER A 174 10.90 14.21 -1.33
CA SER A 174 10.86 14.95 -0.07
C SER A 174 11.56 14.18 1.06
N SER A 175 12.28 14.89 1.93
CA SER A 175 12.78 14.33 3.20
C SER A 175 11.69 14.22 4.28
N HIS A 176 10.50 14.76 4.02
CA HIS A 176 9.35 14.76 4.92
C HIS A 176 8.34 13.70 4.52
N PHE A 177 7.89 12.92 5.49
CA PHE A 177 6.76 12.02 5.36
C PHE A 177 5.43 12.73 5.64
N HIS A 178 4.35 12.12 5.14
CA HIS A 178 2.97 12.51 5.42
C HIS A 178 2.18 11.30 5.92
N LEU A 179 1.18 11.55 6.75
CA LEU A 179 0.15 10.55 7.07
C LEU A 179 -1.16 10.99 6.42
N VAL A 180 -1.89 10.04 5.84
CA VAL A 180 -3.25 10.25 5.33
C VAL A 180 -4.15 9.25 6.04
N ILE A 181 -5.15 9.77 6.74
CA ILE A 181 -6.19 9.00 7.41
C ILE A 181 -7.50 9.29 6.68
N LEU A 182 -8.16 8.23 6.23
CA LEU A 182 -9.53 8.27 5.75
C LEU A 182 -10.40 7.64 6.82
N TRP A 183 -11.39 8.37 7.31
CA TRP A 183 -12.25 7.91 8.39
C TRP A 183 -13.71 7.98 7.98
N ASP A 184 -14.36 6.82 8.01
CA ASP A 184 -15.77 6.63 7.71
C ASP A 184 -16.64 6.97 8.92
N ASN A 185 -17.33 8.12 8.83
CA ASN A 185 -18.34 8.51 9.81
C ASN A 185 -19.70 7.93 9.39
N VAL A 186 -20.20 6.97 10.16
CA VAL A 186 -21.44 6.25 9.89
C VAL A 186 -22.63 7.06 10.40
N GLY A 187 -23.40 7.66 9.50
CA GLY A 187 -24.62 8.35 9.87
C GLY A 187 -25.78 7.38 10.13
N ASN A 188 -26.74 7.79 10.97
CA ASN A 188 -27.94 7.00 11.30
C ASN A 188 -28.81 6.60 10.09
N SER A 189 -28.62 7.22 8.93
CA SER A 189 -29.40 6.94 7.71
C SER A 189 -28.78 5.85 6.81
N GLY A 190 -27.71 5.17 7.24
CA GLY A 190 -26.94 4.22 6.40
C GLY A 190 -25.99 4.89 5.39
N MET A 191 -26.01 6.23 5.35
CA MET A 191 -25.06 7.03 4.56
C MET A 191 -23.81 7.25 5.39
N THR A 192 -22.66 6.91 4.81
CA THR A 192 -21.34 7.15 5.37
C THR A 192 -20.71 8.36 4.72
N VAL A 193 -20.08 9.19 5.54
CA VAL A 193 -19.25 10.30 5.07
C VAL A 193 -17.81 10.04 5.47
N THR A 194 -16.95 9.85 4.48
CA THR A 194 -15.51 9.72 4.69
C THR A 194 -14.88 11.09 4.87
N THR A 195 -14.29 11.32 6.03
CA THR A 195 -13.46 12.48 6.33
C THR A 195 -11.99 12.17 6.05
N VAL A 196 -11.23 13.21 5.70
CA VAL A 196 -9.81 13.07 5.35
C VAL A 196 -8.98 13.90 6.31
N HIS A 197 -8.01 13.26 6.96
CA HIS A 197 -7.09 13.90 7.87
C HIS A 197 -5.65 13.67 7.41
N THR A 198 -4.87 14.75 7.33
CA THR A 198 -3.48 14.65 6.86
C THR A 198 -2.51 15.31 7.82
N TYR A 199 -1.39 14.63 8.04
CA TYR A 199 -0.26 15.15 8.80
C TYR A 199 0.91 15.37 7.87
N SER A 200 1.63 16.49 8.02
CA SER A 200 2.91 16.71 7.34
C SER A 200 4.01 16.90 8.36
N SER A 201 5.04 16.05 8.31
CA SER A 201 6.24 16.21 9.15
C SER A 201 7.04 17.48 8.87
N LYS A 202 6.74 18.21 7.78
CA LYS A 202 7.31 19.53 7.50
C LYS A 202 6.63 20.63 8.32
N ALA A 203 5.30 20.57 8.41
CA ALA A 203 4.50 21.57 9.09
C ALA A 203 4.31 21.25 10.58
N GLY A 204 4.36 19.96 10.93
CA GLY A 204 4.10 19.46 12.28
C GLY A 204 2.65 19.60 12.72
N VAL A 205 1.70 19.71 11.79
CA VAL A 205 0.30 20.05 12.05
C VAL A 205 -0.62 19.14 11.24
N TRP A 206 -1.74 18.75 11.85
CA TRP A 206 -2.84 18.05 11.21
C TRP A 206 -3.73 19.00 10.41
N ARG A 207 -4.24 18.53 9.28
CA ARG A 207 -5.30 19.19 8.52
C ARG A 207 -6.49 18.25 8.39
N HIS A 208 -7.69 18.80 8.47
CA HIS A 208 -8.94 18.07 8.49
C HIS A 208 -9.85 18.58 7.37
N SER A 209 -10.36 17.68 6.53
CA SER A 209 -11.21 18.05 5.40
C SER A 209 -12.48 18.80 5.78
N GLU A 210 -12.98 18.56 7.00
CA GLU A 210 -14.23 19.17 7.47
C GLU A 210 -14.07 20.63 7.91
N PHE A 211 -12.88 21.00 8.35
CA PHE A 211 -12.60 22.32 8.93
C PHE A 211 -11.70 23.18 8.05
N ASP A 212 -10.71 22.57 7.38
CA ASP A 212 -9.67 23.29 6.65
C ASP A 212 -9.95 23.42 5.15
N TRP A 213 -10.83 22.59 4.59
CA TRP A 213 -11.16 22.67 3.16
C TRP A 213 -12.32 23.63 2.94
N SER A 214 -12.25 24.41 1.86
CA SER A 214 -13.39 25.23 1.44
C SER A 214 -14.54 24.37 0.92
N GLU A 215 -15.75 24.91 0.84
CA GLU A 215 -16.90 24.21 0.22
C GLU A 215 -16.60 23.79 -1.22
N GLU A 216 -15.92 24.62 -2.01
CA GLU A 216 -15.53 24.28 -3.38
C GLU A 216 -14.55 23.10 -3.42
N GLU A 217 -13.60 23.06 -2.49
CA GLU A 217 -12.68 21.94 -2.36
C GLU A 217 -13.42 20.68 -1.93
N ARG A 218 -14.41 20.80 -1.04
CA ARG A 218 -15.22 19.67 -0.58
C ARG A 218 -16.21 19.17 -1.66
N GLN A 219 -16.60 20.04 -2.57
CA GLN A 219 -17.50 19.72 -3.68
C GLN A 219 -16.71 19.54 -4.99
N GLY A 220 -15.40 19.31 -4.90
CA GLY A 220 -14.55 19.05 -6.04
C GLY A 220 -15.12 17.92 -6.92
N PRO A 221 -14.86 17.95 -8.24
CA PRO A 221 -15.50 17.06 -9.21
C PRO A 221 -15.25 15.57 -8.92
N TRP A 222 -14.15 15.26 -8.23
CA TRP A 222 -13.76 13.90 -7.87
C TRP A 222 -14.02 13.55 -6.41
N GLU A 223 -14.60 14.44 -5.60
CA GLU A 223 -14.78 14.21 -4.15
C GLU A 223 -16.10 13.49 -3.80
N GLY A 224 -16.91 13.14 -4.80
CA GLY A 224 -18.20 12.48 -4.62
C GLY A 224 -18.10 11.12 -3.92
N TRP A 225 -16.96 10.42 -4.03
CA TRP A 225 -16.74 9.12 -3.38
C TRP A 225 -16.77 9.18 -1.85
N ARG A 226 -16.62 10.37 -1.25
CA ARG A 226 -16.65 10.53 0.22
C ARG A 226 -18.05 10.35 0.79
N ARG A 227 -19.11 10.51 -0.01
CA ARG A 227 -20.49 10.21 0.41
C ARG A 227 -20.90 8.88 -0.19
N ARG A 228 -21.15 7.91 0.69
CA ARG A 228 -21.36 6.52 0.30
C ARG A 228 -22.58 5.95 0.98
N ASP A 229 -23.24 5.04 0.29
CA ASP A 229 -24.28 4.20 0.88
C ASP A 229 -23.65 2.88 1.31
N MET A 230 -23.64 2.58 2.62
CA MET A 230 -23.09 1.31 3.12
C MET A 230 -23.81 0.08 2.56
N LEU A 231 -25.07 0.24 2.17
CA LEU A 231 -25.87 -0.85 1.60
C LEU A 231 -25.46 -1.16 0.15
N SER A 232 -24.66 -0.29 -0.47
CA SER A 232 -24.11 -0.52 -1.81
C SER A 232 -22.72 -1.18 -1.72
N GLY A 233 -22.63 -2.45 -2.13
CA GLY A 233 -21.37 -3.22 -2.14
C GLY A 233 -20.26 -2.67 -3.05
N ASP A 234 -20.52 -1.57 -3.77
CA ASP A 234 -19.60 -0.87 -4.68
C ASP A 234 -18.89 0.33 -4.04
N SER A 235 -19.09 0.53 -2.74
CA SER A 235 -18.70 1.77 -2.07
C SER A 235 -17.65 1.62 -0.98
N SER A 236 -17.35 0.44 -0.41
CA SER A 236 -16.33 0.34 0.66
C SER A 236 -14.93 0.73 0.18
N LEU A 237 -14.11 1.36 1.03
CA LEU A 237 -12.66 1.39 0.80
C LEU A 237 -12.16 -0.02 1.09
N CYS A 238 -11.85 -0.78 0.04
CA CYS A 238 -11.36 -2.14 0.21
C CYS A 238 -9.89 -2.09 0.60
N GLY A 239 -9.56 -2.57 1.80
CA GLY A 239 -8.20 -2.90 2.14
C GLY A 239 -7.92 -2.93 3.63
N SER A 240 -7.54 -4.11 4.11
CA SER A 240 -6.44 -4.21 5.08
C SER A 240 -5.32 -3.24 4.67
N SER A 241 -4.59 -2.68 5.64
CA SER A 241 -3.54 -1.65 5.50
C SER A 241 -2.43 -1.93 4.46
N THR A 242 -2.47 -3.08 3.78
CA THR A 242 -1.53 -3.56 2.77
C THR A 242 -1.89 -3.20 1.32
N SER A 243 -3.13 -2.78 1.02
CA SER A 243 -3.58 -2.53 -0.37
C SER A 243 -3.50 -1.06 -0.80
N SER A 244 -2.36 -0.43 -0.53
CA SER A 244 -2.07 0.95 -0.96
C SER A 244 -0.77 1.04 -1.74
N ALA A 245 -0.70 1.96 -2.70
CA ALA A 245 0.50 2.20 -3.49
C ALA A 245 0.88 3.68 -3.49
N LEU A 246 2.18 3.96 -3.39
CA LEU A 246 2.75 5.30 -3.55
C LEU A 246 3.52 5.36 -4.87
N VAL A 247 3.05 6.17 -5.82
CA VAL A 247 3.70 6.38 -7.13
C VAL A 247 3.77 7.87 -7.39
N ASP A 248 4.98 8.39 -7.66
CA ASP A 248 5.24 9.81 -7.92
C ASP A 248 4.63 10.75 -6.86
N GLY A 249 4.71 10.36 -5.58
CA GLY A 249 4.20 11.14 -4.45
C GLY A 249 2.66 11.15 -4.32
N LEU A 250 1.97 10.29 -5.05
CA LEU A 250 0.51 10.16 -5.04
C LEU A 250 0.11 8.80 -4.49
N LEU A 251 -0.89 8.81 -3.62
CA LEU A 251 -1.44 7.62 -2.98
C LEU A 251 -2.54 7.04 -3.86
N TYR A 252 -2.49 5.73 -4.07
CA TYR A 252 -3.49 4.96 -4.80
C TYR A 252 -4.12 3.94 -3.86
N LEU A 253 -5.45 3.96 -3.78
CA LEU A 253 -6.26 3.10 -2.92
C LEU A 253 -7.37 2.45 -3.73
N ILE A 254 -7.80 1.25 -3.33
CA ILE A 254 -8.96 0.61 -3.94
C ILE A 254 -10.24 1.25 -3.39
N LEU A 255 -11.18 1.54 -4.29
CA LEU A 255 -12.48 2.10 -3.97
C LEU A 255 -13.57 1.19 -4.56
N GLY A 256 -14.34 0.55 -3.70
CA GLY A 256 -15.32 -0.45 -4.06
C GLY A 256 -14.67 -1.65 -4.76
N ARG A 257 -15.40 -2.24 -5.71
CA ARG A 257 -14.96 -3.45 -6.40
C ARG A 257 -14.01 -3.18 -7.56
N ASN A 258 -14.14 -2.04 -8.23
CA ASN A 258 -13.52 -1.84 -9.55
C ASN A 258 -13.00 -0.42 -9.78
N ARG A 259 -12.79 0.40 -8.74
CA ARG A 259 -12.23 1.75 -8.90
C ARG A 259 -10.98 1.90 -8.06
N ILE A 260 -10.13 2.82 -8.48
CA ILE A 260 -8.90 3.17 -7.79
C ILE A 260 -8.91 4.68 -7.55
N LEU A 261 -8.87 5.06 -6.28
CA LEU A 261 -8.78 6.43 -5.82
C LEU A 261 -7.33 6.91 -5.87
N ARG A 262 -7.10 8.09 -6.43
CA ARG A 262 -5.79 8.75 -6.50
C ARG A 262 -5.81 10.03 -5.67
N LEU A 263 -5.06 10.04 -4.56
CA LEU A 263 -4.96 11.16 -3.61
C LEU A 263 -3.56 11.79 -3.66
N ASP A 264 -3.49 13.08 -3.32
CA ASP A 264 -2.22 13.74 -3.01
C ASP A 264 -1.85 13.64 -1.52
N ALA A 265 -0.68 14.18 -1.16
CA ALA A 265 -0.21 14.24 0.22
C ALA A 265 -1.04 15.15 1.15
N GLN A 266 -1.95 15.97 0.59
CA GLN A 266 -2.94 16.74 1.35
C GLN A 266 -4.29 16.00 1.46
N GLY A 267 -4.38 14.77 0.94
CA GLY A 267 -5.58 13.95 0.96
C GLY A 267 -6.63 14.37 -0.07
N LYS A 268 -6.33 15.32 -0.96
CA LYS A 268 -7.27 15.78 -1.98
C LYS A 268 -7.29 14.80 -3.15
N THR A 269 -8.49 14.57 -3.68
CA THR A 269 -8.69 13.64 -4.78
C THR A 269 -8.24 14.27 -6.09
N ARG A 270 -7.21 13.66 -6.68
CA ARG A 270 -6.74 14.03 -8.01
C ARG A 270 -7.55 13.34 -9.09
N ARG A 271 -7.98 12.10 -8.85
CA ARG A 271 -8.80 11.33 -9.79
C ARG A 271 -9.43 10.10 -9.14
N VAL A 272 -10.53 9.65 -9.72
CA VAL A 272 -11.05 8.27 -9.55
C VAL A 272 -10.87 7.56 -10.88
N ILE A 273 -10.09 6.48 -10.88
CA ILE A 273 -9.70 5.72 -12.06
C ILE A 273 -10.53 4.44 -12.12
N PRO A 274 -11.24 4.14 -13.22
CA PRO A 274 -11.88 2.83 -13.37
C PRO A 274 -10.79 1.75 -13.48
N GLY A 275 -11.02 0.61 -12.83
CA GLY A 275 -10.16 -0.56 -12.91
C GLY A 275 -10.12 -1.14 -14.32
N PRO A 276 -9.19 -2.06 -14.58
CA PRO A 276 -9.09 -2.73 -15.87
C PRO A 276 -10.38 -3.49 -16.22
N ALA A 277 -10.90 -3.27 -17.42
CA ALA A 277 -12.00 -4.07 -17.95
C ALA A 277 -11.42 -5.33 -18.60
N VAL A 278 -11.70 -6.51 -18.04
CA VAL A 278 -11.23 -7.79 -18.58
C VAL A 278 -12.18 -8.29 -19.67
N HIS A 279 -13.48 -8.38 -19.38
CA HIS A 279 -14.55 -8.76 -20.30
C HIS A 279 -15.80 -7.87 -20.12
N VAL A 280 -16.65 -7.82 -21.14
CA VAL A 280 -17.86 -6.95 -21.17
C VAL A 280 -18.96 -7.45 -20.22
N ASP A 281 -18.95 -8.75 -19.90
CA ASP A 281 -20.01 -9.42 -19.13
C ASP A 281 -19.50 -10.05 -17.80
N THR A 282 -18.27 -9.75 -17.39
CA THR A 282 -17.71 -10.24 -16.10
C THR A 282 -17.61 -9.09 -15.12
N GLU A 283 -18.10 -9.31 -13.89
CA GLU A 283 -17.65 -8.49 -12.77
C GLU A 283 -16.14 -8.71 -12.60
N ASN A 284 -15.41 -7.66 -12.26
CA ASN A 284 -13.96 -7.74 -12.07
C ASN A 284 -13.67 -7.07 -10.74
N TYR A 285 -12.99 -7.77 -9.85
CA TYR A 285 -12.65 -7.26 -8.53
C TYR A 285 -11.18 -6.84 -8.53
N VAL A 286 -10.91 -5.56 -8.35
CA VAL A 286 -9.57 -5.07 -8.06
C VAL A 286 -9.26 -5.48 -6.62
N ILE A 287 -8.35 -6.43 -6.45
CA ILE A 287 -8.01 -7.00 -5.15
C ILE A 287 -6.72 -6.43 -4.57
N PHE A 288 -5.85 -5.85 -5.42
CA PHE A 288 -4.59 -5.29 -4.98
C PHE A 288 -4.11 -4.15 -5.89
N VAL A 289 -3.57 -3.09 -5.28
CA VAL A 289 -2.80 -2.04 -5.96
C VAL A 289 -1.43 -1.93 -5.31
N GLY A 290 -0.39 -1.89 -6.14
CA GLY A 290 0.99 -1.82 -5.66
C GLY A 290 1.90 -1.10 -6.63
N GLN A 291 3.08 -0.73 -6.17
CA GLN A 291 4.13 -0.16 -7.00
C GLN A 291 5.21 -1.21 -7.25
N SER A 292 5.68 -1.26 -8.49
CA SER A 292 6.88 -2.00 -8.86
C SER A 292 7.58 -1.26 -9.99
N GLN A 293 8.89 -1.07 -9.86
CA GLN A 293 9.76 -0.40 -10.83
C GLN A 293 9.33 1.04 -11.15
N GLY A 294 8.75 1.74 -10.18
CA GLY A 294 8.23 3.11 -10.37
C GLY A 294 6.87 3.18 -11.04
N ILE A 295 6.21 2.04 -11.29
CA ILE A 295 4.96 1.99 -12.05
C ILE A 295 3.86 1.36 -11.20
N LEU A 296 2.66 1.94 -11.28
CA LEU A 296 1.47 1.39 -10.66
C LEU A 296 1.05 0.09 -11.34
N HIS A 297 0.91 -0.95 -10.52
CA HIS A 297 0.36 -2.24 -10.89
C HIS A 297 -0.97 -2.46 -10.16
N CYS A 298 -1.86 -3.17 -10.82
CA CYS A 298 -3.16 -3.58 -10.29
C CYS A 298 -3.32 -5.09 -10.53
N ILE A 299 -3.85 -5.79 -9.54
CA ILE A 299 -4.24 -7.20 -9.67
C ILE A 299 -5.76 -7.27 -9.59
N VAL A 300 -6.33 -7.92 -10.60
CA VAL A 300 -7.75 -8.13 -10.75
C VAL A 300 -8.04 -9.61 -10.57
N GLU A 301 -8.98 -9.93 -9.69
CA GLU A 301 -9.61 -11.24 -9.64
C GLU A 301 -10.71 -11.31 -10.70
N GLU A 302 -10.59 -12.33 -11.54
CA GLU A 302 -11.48 -12.57 -12.66
C GLU A 302 -12.41 -13.72 -12.32
N GLY A 303 -13.72 -13.48 -12.42
CA GLY A 303 -14.73 -14.44 -12.06
C GLY A 303 -16.09 -14.09 -12.65
N HIS A 304 -17.11 -14.80 -12.18
CA HIS A 304 -18.50 -14.45 -12.38
C HIS A 304 -19.31 -14.91 -11.17
N GLU A 305 -20.40 -14.22 -10.87
CA GLU A 305 -21.41 -14.74 -9.96
C GLU A 305 -22.13 -15.90 -10.68
N ASP A 306 -22.18 -17.08 -10.07
CA ASP A 306 -23.01 -18.16 -10.59
C ASP A 306 -24.48 -17.69 -10.57
N ILE A 307 -25.08 -17.52 -11.74
CA ILE A 307 -26.53 -17.42 -11.86
C ILE A 307 -27.04 -18.86 -11.81
N PRO A 308 -27.85 -19.27 -10.82
CA PRO A 308 -28.49 -20.58 -10.85
C PRO A 308 -29.22 -20.71 -12.18
N SER A 309 -28.80 -21.69 -12.98
CA SER A 309 -29.38 -21.91 -14.30
C SER A 309 -30.89 -22.11 -14.12
N LEU A 310 -31.71 -21.31 -14.81
CA LEU A 310 -33.20 -21.37 -14.79
C LEU A 310 -33.79 -22.71 -15.29
N LEU A 311 -33.03 -23.80 -15.27
CA LEU A 311 -33.42 -25.13 -15.74
C LEU A 311 -33.15 -26.26 -14.72
N SER A 312 -32.68 -25.97 -13.50
CA SER A 312 -32.77 -26.94 -12.40
C SER A 312 -34.06 -26.71 -11.62
N GLU A 313 -35.18 -27.10 -12.22
CA GLU A 313 -36.43 -27.36 -11.49
C GLU A 313 -36.25 -28.69 -10.74
N GLU A 314 -35.51 -28.69 -9.63
CA GLU A 314 -35.67 -29.71 -8.60
C GLU A 314 -35.69 -29.00 -7.24
N GLU A 315 -36.89 -29.00 -6.66
CA GLU A 315 -37.31 -28.84 -5.25
C GLU A 315 -36.26 -29.46 -4.29
N GLU A 316 -35.96 -29.02 -3.08
CA GLU A 316 -36.62 -28.24 -2.02
C GLU A 316 -35.55 -28.06 -0.89
N ASP A 317 -35.72 -27.06 -0.03
CA ASP A 317 -35.10 -26.90 1.31
C ASP A 317 -33.56 -26.92 1.46
N ASP A 318 -32.92 -25.74 1.38
CA ASP A 318 -31.94 -25.30 2.39
C ASP A 318 -31.78 -23.76 2.35
N ASP A 319 -31.81 -23.13 3.52
CA ASP A 319 -31.43 -21.73 3.72
C ASP A 319 -29.96 -21.54 3.31
N ASP A 320 -29.64 -20.44 2.61
CA ASP A 320 -28.27 -20.01 2.23
C ASP A 320 -27.69 -20.56 0.91
N ALA A 321 -28.45 -20.50 -0.19
CA ALA A 321 -27.86 -20.47 -1.54
C ALA A 321 -27.09 -19.14 -1.75
N ARG A 322 -25.96 -18.96 -1.06
CA ARG A 322 -25.02 -17.87 -1.35
C ARG A 322 -24.58 -18.03 -2.79
N ARG A 323 -24.76 -16.97 -3.57
CA ARG A 323 -24.17 -16.84 -4.91
C ARG A 323 -22.65 -16.91 -4.73
N GLU A 324 -22.07 -18.09 -4.90
CA GLU A 324 -20.63 -18.25 -4.76
C GLU A 324 -19.94 -17.63 -5.97
N TRP A 325 -19.05 -16.67 -5.69
CA TRP A 325 -18.19 -16.09 -6.71
C TRP A 325 -17.24 -17.17 -7.25
N MET A 326 -17.35 -17.45 -8.55
CA MET A 326 -16.48 -18.43 -9.20
C MET A 326 -15.27 -17.73 -9.82
N SER A 327 -14.19 -17.66 -9.04
CA SER A 327 -12.89 -17.12 -9.46
C SER A 327 -12.15 -18.15 -10.32
N TYR A 328 -11.81 -17.78 -11.55
CA TYR A 328 -11.03 -18.63 -12.46
C TYR A 328 -9.57 -18.19 -12.60
N GLY A 329 -9.18 -17.08 -11.98
CA GLY A 329 -7.80 -16.66 -11.87
C GLY A 329 -7.60 -15.17 -11.63
N LEU A 330 -6.35 -14.74 -11.77
CA LEU A 330 -5.88 -13.39 -11.53
C LEU A 330 -5.24 -12.81 -12.79
N SER A 331 -5.45 -11.52 -13.04
CA SER A 331 -4.68 -10.77 -14.04
C SER A 331 -3.96 -9.58 -13.45
N VAL A 332 -2.78 -9.31 -14.01
CA VAL A 332 -1.90 -8.21 -13.63
C VAL A 332 -1.96 -7.15 -14.73
N TRP A 333 -2.21 -5.91 -14.32
CA TRP A 333 -2.34 -4.76 -15.19
C TRP A 333 -1.41 -3.65 -14.74
N VAL A 334 -0.95 -2.84 -15.70
CA VAL A 334 -0.04 -1.73 -15.48
C VAL A 334 -0.67 -0.44 -15.97
N LEU A 335 -0.57 0.63 -15.19
CA LEU A 335 -1.03 1.94 -15.62
C LEU A 335 0.08 2.66 -16.40
N GLN A 336 -0.12 2.91 -17.69
CA GLN A 336 0.91 3.50 -18.55
C GLN A 336 1.10 5.01 -18.33
N ASP A 337 -0.01 5.73 -18.18
CA ASP A 337 -0.04 7.18 -18.02
C ASP A 337 -1.05 7.53 -16.93
N SER A 338 -0.62 8.37 -15.99
CA SER A 338 -1.46 8.82 -14.89
C SER A 338 -2.47 9.90 -15.32
N ASP A 339 -2.17 10.63 -16.40
CA ASP A 339 -3.00 11.73 -16.92
C ASP A 339 -4.05 11.23 -17.93
N THR A 340 -3.73 10.16 -18.66
CA THR A 340 -4.68 9.39 -19.47
C THR A 340 -4.67 7.92 -19.03
N PRO A 341 -5.41 7.56 -17.96
CA PRO A 341 -5.33 6.24 -17.34
C PRO A 341 -5.71 5.16 -18.35
N LYS A 342 -4.69 4.49 -18.86
CA LYS A 342 -4.81 3.37 -19.79
C LYS A 342 -4.13 2.17 -19.15
N TRP A 343 -4.95 1.16 -18.88
CA TRP A 343 -4.48 -0.13 -18.39
C TRP A 343 -3.88 -0.95 -19.52
N ILE A 344 -2.69 -1.50 -19.27
CA ILE A 344 -2.02 -2.45 -20.14
C ILE A 344 -2.00 -3.79 -19.43
N PHE A 345 -2.53 -4.81 -20.10
CA PHE A 345 -2.45 -6.19 -19.64
C PHE A 345 -0.99 -6.65 -19.62
N LYS A 346 -0.54 -7.20 -18.50
CA LYS A 346 0.83 -7.71 -18.33
C LYS A 346 0.86 -9.24 -18.29
N HIS A 347 0.01 -9.85 -17.47
CA HIS A 347 0.07 -11.28 -17.22
C HIS A 347 -1.24 -11.83 -16.64
N ARG A 348 -1.46 -13.15 -16.77
CA ARG A 348 -2.60 -13.87 -16.18
C ARG A 348 -2.11 -15.15 -15.50
N MET A 349 -2.67 -15.41 -14.34
CA MET A 349 -2.33 -16.54 -13.45
C MET A 349 -3.62 -17.30 -13.17
N SER A 350 -3.60 -18.63 -13.25
CA SER A 350 -4.77 -19.42 -12.83
C SER A 350 -4.66 -19.76 -11.34
N SER A 351 -5.80 -19.86 -10.66
CA SER A 351 -5.86 -20.30 -9.26
C SER A 351 -5.22 -21.69 -9.09
N LEU A 352 -5.40 -22.57 -10.08
CA LEU A 352 -4.77 -23.89 -10.08
C LEU A 352 -3.24 -23.81 -10.09
N GLN A 353 -2.67 -22.86 -10.83
CA GLN A 353 -1.22 -22.65 -10.87
C GLN A 353 -0.70 -22.10 -9.54
N LEU A 354 -1.39 -21.10 -8.97
CA LEU A 354 -0.95 -20.41 -7.75
C LEU A 354 -1.14 -21.26 -6.50
N PHE A 355 -2.26 -21.97 -6.41
CA PHE A 355 -2.76 -22.55 -5.17
C PHE A 355 -3.01 -24.06 -5.25
N GLY A 356 -2.86 -24.69 -6.42
CA GLY A 356 -3.19 -26.09 -6.62
C GLY A 356 -4.70 -26.40 -6.56
N LYS A 357 -5.55 -25.38 -6.43
CA LYS A 357 -7.03 -25.47 -6.38
C LYS A 357 -7.65 -24.61 -7.50
N ARG A 358 -8.76 -25.07 -8.07
CA ARG A 358 -9.38 -24.40 -9.24
C ARG A 358 -10.17 -23.15 -8.88
N ASN A 359 -10.80 -23.12 -7.71
CA ASN A 359 -11.57 -21.98 -7.22
C ASN A 359 -10.92 -21.52 -5.92
N CYS A 360 -10.40 -20.29 -5.92
CA CYS A 360 -9.87 -19.62 -4.75
C CYS A 360 -10.35 -18.18 -4.81
N GLN A 361 -10.96 -17.71 -3.73
CA GLN A 361 -11.50 -16.35 -3.64
C GLN A 361 -10.60 -15.47 -2.77
N SER A 362 -10.30 -14.27 -3.26
CA SER A 362 -9.57 -13.28 -2.47
C SER A 362 -10.31 -12.98 -1.16
N LEU A 363 -9.55 -12.68 -0.09
CA LEU A 363 -10.01 -12.45 1.29
C LEU A 363 -10.54 -13.69 2.04
N LEU A 364 -11.00 -14.73 1.34
CA LEU A 364 -11.44 -15.99 1.95
C LEU A 364 -10.34 -17.05 1.95
N ASP A 365 -9.75 -17.29 0.78
CA ASP A 365 -8.77 -18.35 0.56
C ASP A 365 -7.33 -17.85 0.58
N TYR A 366 -7.13 -16.60 0.17
CA TYR A 366 -5.82 -15.98 0.08
C TYR A 366 -5.94 -14.46 0.08
N HIS A 367 -4.81 -13.78 0.27
CA HIS A 367 -4.68 -12.36 -0.06
C HIS A 367 -3.31 -12.07 -0.68
N VAL A 368 -3.24 -10.97 -1.43
CA VAL A 368 -1.97 -10.45 -1.95
C VAL A 368 -1.28 -9.65 -0.85
N VAL A 369 -0.04 -9.98 -0.54
CA VAL A 369 0.76 -9.27 0.47
C VAL A 369 1.42 -8.04 -0.15
N THR A 370 2.16 -8.24 -1.24
CA THR A 370 2.91 -7.16 -1.87
C THR A 370 3.41 -7.55 -3.27
N MET A 371 3.81 -6.55 -4.04
CA MET A 371 4.64 -6.73 -5.23
C MET A 371 6.08 -6.32 -4.92
N HIS A 372 7.04 -7.08 -5.45
CA HIS A 372 8.44 -6.73 -5.25
C HIS A 372 8.73 -5.37 -5.91
N PRO A 373 9.36 -4.41 -5.20
CA PRO A 373 9.54 -3.05 -5.69
C PRO A 373 10.44 -2.96 -6.94
N ASP A 374 11.30 -3.96 -7.17
CA ASP A 374 12.33 -3.91 -8.25
C ASP A 374 12.20 -4.95 -9.36
N CYS A 375 11.28 -5.90 -9.25
CA CYS A 375 11.15 -6.97 -10.23
C CYS A 375 9.74 -7.54 -10.26
N ASN A 376 9.48 -8.38 -11.27
CA ASN A 376 8.16 -8.92 -11.57
C ASN A 376 7.81 -10.11 -10.66
N MET A 377 7.85 -9.90 -9.33
CA MET A 377 7.46 -10.90 -8.34
C MET A 377 6.30 -10.42 -7.49
N ILE A 378 5.38 -11.33 -7.17
CA ILE A 378 4.20 -11.09 -6.33
C ILE A 378 4.23 -12.06 -5.17
N PHE A 379 3.87 -11.59 -3.98
CA PHE A 379 3.77 -12.41 -2.77
C PHE A 379 2.32 -12.53 -2.34
N PHE A 380 1.91 -13.74 -1.97
CA PHE A 380 0.58 -14.07 -1.49
C PHE A 380 0.69 -14.86 -0.19
N VAL A 381 -0.38 -14.87 0.60
CA VAL A 381 -0.56 -15.85 1.67
C VAL A 381 -1.81 -16.66 1.44
N GLN A 382 -1.67 -17.97 1.54
CA GLN A 382 -2.76 -18.94 1.54
C GLN A 382 -3.30 -19.09 2.96
N HIS A 383 -4.62 -19.08 3.12
CA HIS A 383 -5.23 -19.01 4.45
C HIS A 383 -5.31 -20.37 5.16
N TRP A 384 -5.54 -21.46 4.43
CA TRP A 384 -5.75 -22.80 5.02
C TRP A 384 -4.53 -23.41 5.70
N ASP A 385 -3.31 -23.03 5.29
CA ASP A 385 -2.03 -23.50 5.83
C ASP A 385 -1.08 -22.35 6.21
N ALA A 386 -1.60 -21.11 6.22
CA ALA A 386 -0.86 -19.88 6.46
C ALA A 386 0.46 -19.83 5.66
N GLN A 387 0.50 -20.42 4.47
CA GLN A 387 1.71 -20.52 3.66
C GLN A 387 1.90 -19.27 2.82
N MET A 388 3.07 -18.62 2.97
CA MET A 388 3.48 -17.58 2.03
C MET A 388 3.98 -18.22 0.74
N ILE A 389 3.52 -17.70 -0.38
CA ILE A 389 4.01 -18.08 -1.71
C ILE A 389 4.52 -16.85 -2.45
N SER A 390 5.54 -17.07 -3.28
CA SER A 390 6.02 -16.09 -4.25
C SER A 390 5.73 -16.57 -5.66
N TYR A 391 5.35 -15.65 -6.54
CA TYR A 391 5.15 -15.88 -7.95
C TYR A 391 6.10 -15.02 -8.78
N ASP A 392 6.96 -15.65 -9.57
CA ASP A 392 7.81 -15.00 -10.57
C ASP A 392 7.05 -14.92 -11.89
N ILE A 393 6.67 -13.70 -12.31
CA ILE A 393 5.93 -13.46 -13.55
C ILE A 393 6.77 -13.79 -14.79
N ASP A 394 8.08 -13.54 -14.74
CA ASP A 394 8.98 -13.73 -15.88
C ASP A 394 9.21 -15.24 -16.13
N ARG A 395 9.37 -16.02 -15.06
CA ARG A 395 9.55 -17.48 -15.12
C ARG A 395 8.24 -18.27 -15.10
N ARG A 396 7.15 -17.65 -14.65
CA ARG A 396 5.84 -18.28 -14.37
C ARG A 396 5.96 -19.42 -13.36
N GLU A 397 6.83 -19.22 -12.37
CA GLU A 397 7.12 -20.18 -11.31
C GLU A 397 6.50 -19.73 -9.99
N VAL A 398 5.86 -20.66 -9.28
CA VAL A 398 5.44 -20.48 -7.89
C VAL A 398 6.49 -21.12 -6.99
N ARG A 399 6.82 -20.45 -5.88
CA ARG A 399 7.67 -21.01 -4.82
C ARG A 399 7.02 -20.78 -3.46
N ALA A 400 6.84 -21.87 -2.73
CA ALA A 400 6.49 -21.82 -1.32
C ALA A 400 7.65 -21.21 -0.51
N LEU A 401 7.32 -20.33 0.41
CA LEU A 401 8.22 -19.68 1.35
C LEU A 401 7.89 -20.19 2.77
N GLN A 402 8.11 -19.36 3.78
CA GLN A 402 7.79 -19.66 5.16
C GLN A 402 6.29 -19.88 5.35
N SER A 403 5.93 -20.88 6.17
CA SER A 403 4.58 -21.03 6.70
C SER A 403 4.51 -20.36 8.07
N PHE A 404 3.41 -19.69 8.34
CA PHE A 404 3.13 -19.07 9.63
C PHE A 404 2.11 -19.88 10.45
N GLN A 405 1.88 -21.14 10.08
CA GLN A 405 0.87 -21.99 10.73
C GLN A 405 1.19 -22.22 12.21
N ASP A 406 2.47 -22.37 12.57
CA ASP A 406 2.89 -22.54 13.96
C ASP A 406 2.69 -21.26 14.78
N ASN A 407 2.71 -20.09 14.13
CA ASN A 407 2.54 -18.78 14.77
C ASN A 407 1.06 -18.39 14.92
N PHE A 408 0.22 -18.70 13.93
CA PHE A 408 -1.14 -18.15 13.85
C PHE A 408 -2.25 -19.18 13.64
N GLY A 409 -1.92 -20.46 13.39
CA GLY A 409 -2.89 -21.45 12.92
C GLY A 409 -3.43 -21.12 11.52
N PRO A 410 -4.58 -21.68 11.12
CA PRO A 410 -5.28 -21.29 9.89
C PRO A 410 -5.78 -19.84 9.99
N ILE A 411 -5.56 -19.07 8.92
CA ILE A 411 -6.08 -17.70 8.79
C ILE A 411 -7.56 -17.81 8.47
N THR A 412 -8.42 -17.11 9.22
CA THR A 412 -9.86 -17.05 8.96
C THR A 412 -10.29 -15.61 8.68
N LEU A 413 -11.59 -15.42 8.39
CA LEU A 413 -12.19 -14.08 8.35
C LEU A 413 -12.10 -13.33 9.69
N SER A 414 -11.89 -14.03 10.81
CA SER A 414 -11.80 -13.45 12.16
C SER A 414 -10.37 -13.39 12.70
N SER A 415 -9.42 -14.08 12.07
CA SER A 415 -7.99 -14.04 12.42
C SER A 415 -7.17 -13.64 11.20
N HIS A 416 -6.93 -12.34 11.03
CA HIS A 416 -6.07 -11.86 9.96
C HIS A 416 -4.60 -11.87 10.40
N THR A 417 -3.71 -12.31 9.52
CA THR A 417 -2.27 -12.12 9.71
C THR A 417 -1.89 -10.83 8.99
N THR A 418 -1.33 -9.87 9.71
CA THR A 418 -0.77 -8.68 9.09
C THR A 418 0.62 -9.00 8.59
N LEU A 419 0.90 -8.75 7.31
CA LEU A 419 2.21 -8.94 6.70
C LEU A 419 2.68 -7.63 6.07
N THR A 420 3.65 -7.00 6.71
CA THR A 420 4.15 -5.68 6.30
C THR A 420 5.51 -5.86 5.61
N PRO A 421 5.61 -5.59 4.29
CA PRO A 421 6.87 -5.71 3.56
C PRO A 421 7.90 -4.68 4.02
N TYR A 422 9.18 -5.07 4.09
CA TYR A 422 10.25 -4.18 4.52
C TYR A 422 11.41 -4.08 3.52
N VAL A 423 11.71 -2.83 3.16
CA VAL A 423 12.82 -2.43 2.28
C VAL A 423 13.70 -1.48 3.08
N PRO A 424 14.90 -1.86 3.53
CA PRO A 424 15.73 -1.01 4.38
C PRO A 424 16.04 0.37 3.76
N TYR A 425 15.95 1.43 4.56
CA TYR A 425 16.30 2.79 4.15
C TYR A 425 17.41 3.36 5.04
N PHE A 426 18.64 3.42 4.51
CA PHE A 426 19.85 3.69 5.31
C PHE A 426 20.20 5.17 5.49
N SER A 427 19.44 6.11 4.93
CA SER A 427 19.71 7.53 5.15
C SER A 427 19.07 8.01 6.44
N GLU A 428 19.79 8.86 7.16
CA GLU A 428 19.24 9.62 8.28
C GLU A 428 18.27 10.68 7.74
N LEU A 429 17.05 10.72 8.27
CA LEU A 429 15.95 11.55 7.73
C LEU A 429 15.59 12.74 8.61
N PHE A 430 15.78 12.62 9.92
CA PHE A 430 15.08 13.50 10.86
C PHE A 430 15.89 14.71 11.32
N VAL A 431 17.11 14.92 10.81
CA VAL A 431 17.96 16.05 11.22
C VAL A 431 17.27 17.42 11.00
N GLY A 432 16.40 17.53 9.97
CA GLY A 432 15.61 18.74 9.69
C GLY A 432 14.22 18.81 10.34
N VAL A 433 13.60 17.67 10.66
CA VAL A 433 12.29 17.58 11.32
C VAL A 433 12.43 17.92 12.82
N ILE A 434 13.54 17.48 13.43
CA ILE A 434 13.88 17.75 14.84
C ILE A 434 14.02 19.27 15.12
N GLY A 435 14.41 20.07 14.12
CA GLY A 435 14.53 21.53 14.27
C GLY A 435 13.20 22.29 14.32
N ALA A 436 12.13 21.73 13.74
CA ALA A 436 10.80 22.35 13.71
C ALA A 436 9.94 21.95 14.92
N HIS A 437 10.14 20.75 15.45
CA HIS A 437 9.46 20.21 16.63
C HIS A 437 10.29 20.47 17.90
N LYS A 438 10.43 21.73 18.30
CA LYS A 438 11.28 22.13 19.43
C LYS A 438 10.82 21.68 20.83
N GLU A 439 9.81 20.81 20.93
CA GLU A 439 9.31 20.32 22.23
C GLU A 439 9.19 18.79 22.35
N ALA A 440 9.64 17.97 21.39
CA ALA A 440 9.46 16.51 21.54
C ALA A 440 10.50 15.64 20.81
N VAL A 441 11.80 15.87 20.99
CA VAL A 441 12.80 14.80 20.78
C VAL A 441 13.99 15.00 21.73
N GLU A 442 14.07 14.19 22.78
CA GLU A 442 15.36 13.86 23.41
C GLU A 442 16.16 13.00 22.42
N VAL A 443 17.23 13.57 21.87
CA VAL A 443 18.29 12.81 21.21
C VAL A 443 19.22 12.36 22.33
N LEU A 444 19.09 11.11 22.80
CA LEU A 444 20.06 10.50 23.70
C LEU A 444 21.21 9.94 22.87
N HIS A 445 22.40 10.47 23.14
CA HIS A 445 23.70 10.06 22.60
C HIS A 445 24.11 8.65 23.04
#